data_AF-A0A158KR61-F1
#
_entry.id   AF-A0A158KR61-F1
#
_cell.length_a   1.000
_cell.length_b   1.000
_cell.length_c   1.000
_cell.angle_alpha   90.00
_cell.angle_beta   90.00
_cell.angle_gamma   90.00
#
_symmetry.space_group_name_H-M   'P 1'
#
loop_
_entity.id
_entity.type
_entity.pdbx_description
1 polymer ?
#
loop_
_entity_poly.entity_id
_entity_poly.type
_entity_poly.pdbx_seq_one_letter_code
_entity_poly.pdbx_strand_id
1 'polypeptide(L)' 'MDISIPDLNGFEATLALRRDLRTGNTIILAYTALDEADILRHLHHQMFDGYCQKGQSPDALIALIEHFTN' A
#
# COMPACT_ATOMS: atom_id res chain seq x y z
N MET A 1 -4.10 1.12 1.17
CA MET A 1 -3.51 1.94 2.25
C MET A 1 -3.05 3.26 1.68
N ASP A 2 -3.58 4.36 2.19
CA ASP A 2 -3.01 5.67 1.91
C ASP A 2 -1.82 5.92 2.83
N ILE A 3 -0.74 6.49 2.30
CA ILE A 3 0.47 6.77 3.09
C ILE A 3 0.36 8.13 3.78
N SER A 4 -0.18 9.12 3.07
CA SER A 4 -0.29 10.50 3.52
C SER A 4 -1.64 10.75 4.18
N ILE A 5 -1.86 10.10 5.33
CA ILE A 5 -3.08 10.30 6.15
C ILE A 5 -2.75 11.40 7.19
N PRO A 6 -3.62 12.40 7.40
CA PRO A 6 -3.46 13.34 8.51
C PRO A 6 -3.38 12.60 9.83
N ASP A 7 -2.43 12.98 10.68
CA ASP A 7 -2.24 12.43 12.03
C ASP A 7 -1.90 10.93 12.11
N LEU A 8 -1.70 10.24 10.98
CA LEU A 8 -1.35 8.83 10.91
C LEU A 8 -0.38 8.54 9.76
N ASN A 9 0.76 7.91 10.06
CA ASN A 9 1.67 7.46 9.03
C ASN A 9 1.22 6.10 8.47
N GLY A 10 0.83 6.05 7.18
CA GLY A 10 0.38 4.81 6.55
C GLY A 10 1.46 3.73 6.48
N PHE A 11 2.75 4.06 6.56
CA PHE A 11 3.82 3.06 6.73
C PHE A 11 3.73 2.38 8.09
N GLU A 12 3.58 3.14 9.17
CA GLU A 12 3.48 2.60 10.53
C GLU A 12 2.20 1.78 10.71
N ALA A 13 1.09 2.25 10.14
CA ALA A 13 -0.17 1.51 10.13
C ALA A 13 -0.02 0.15 9.44
N THR A 14 0.60 0.11 8.25
CA THR A 14 0.88 -1.16 7.55
C THR A 14 1.81 -2.05 8.35
N LEU A 15 2.86 -1.51 8.98
CA LEU A 15 3.77 -2.29 9.81
C LEU A 15 3.04 -2.93 11.00
N ALA A 16 2.12 -2.21 11.63
CA ALA A 16 1.28 -2.74 12.71
C ALA A 16 0.40 -3.89 12.22
N LEU A 17 -0.25 -3.73 11.06
CA LEU A 17 -1.07 -4.78 10.44
C LEU A 17 -0.27 -6.04 10.10
N ARG A 18 0.98 -5.88 9.61
CA ARG A 18 1.89 -6.99 9.29
C ARG A 18 2.35 -7.76 10.52
N ARG A 19 2.47 -7.08 11.67
CA ARG A 19 2.92 -7.69 12.94
C ARG A 19 1.80 -8.39 13.71
N ASP A 20 0.54 -8.10 13.42
CA ASP A 20 -0.60 -8.77 14.06
C ASP A 20 -0.90 -10.10 13.36
N LEU A 21 -0.93 -11.20 14.12
CA LEU A 21 -1.20 -12.56 13.62
C LEU A 21 -2.57 -12.70 12.92
N ARG A 22 -3.53 -11.85 13.25
CA ARG A 22 -4.88 -11.86 12.68
C ARG A 22 -4.97 -11.18 11.32
N THR A 23 -4.04 -10.26 11.03
CA THR A 23 -4.08 -9.42 9.82
C THR A 23 -2.80 -9.48 8.99
N GLY A 24 -1.76 -10.19 9.47
CA GLY A 24 -0.45 -10.21 8.81
C GLY A 24 -0.46 -10.73 7.38
N ASN A 25 -1.41 -11.63 7.09
CA ASN A 25 -1.59 -12.23 5.76
C ASN A 25 -2.59 -11.46 4.87
N THR A 26 -3.15 -10.35 5.33
CA THR A 26 -4.03 -9.51 4.51
C THR A 26 -3.23 -8.88 3.38
N ILE A 27 -3.79 -8.84 2.17
CA ILE A 27 -3.19 -8.10 1.05
C ILE A 27 -3.34 -6.60 1.31
N ILE A 28 -2.23 -5.86 1.27
CA ILE A 28 -2.16 -4.43 1.51
C ILE A 28 -1.55 -3.75 0.28
N LEU A 29 -2.40 -3.09 -0.50
CA LEU A 29 -1.98 -2.27 -1.64
C LEU A 29 -1.74 -0.83 -1.19
N ALA A 30 -0.61 -0.23 -1.53
CA ALA A 30 -0.37 1.20 -1.38
C ALA A 30 -1.17 1.97 -2.44
N TYR A 31 -2.06 2.85 -2.01
CA TYR A 31 -2.82 3.76 -2.88
C TYR A 31 -2.64 5.18 -2.39
N THR A 32 -1.68 5.90 -2.95
CA THR A 32 -1.17 7.17 -2.39
C THR A 32 -0.80 8.18 -3.49
N ALA A 33 -0.64 9.44 -3.12
CA ALA A 33 -0.19 10.49 -4.05
C ALA A 33 1.34 10.50 -4.25
N LEU A 34 2.10 9.91 -3.31
CA LEU A 34 3.55 9.74 -3.43
C LEU A 34 3.88 8.93 -4.67
N ASP A 35 5.02 9.21 -5.30
CA ASP A 35 5.50 8.41 -6.41
C ASP A 35 6.17 7.10 -5.93
N GLU A 36 6.39 6.16 -6.85
CA GLU A 36 6.97 4.86 -6.50
C GLU A 36 8.40 4.99 -5.96
N ALA A 37 9.16 5.96 -6.44
CA ALA A 37 10.53 6.20 -6.00
C ALA A 37 10.56 6.70 -4.54
N ASP A 38 9.60 7.53 -4.13
CA ASP A 38 9.42 7.97 -2.75
C ASP A 38 9.09 6.79 -1.83
N ILE A 39 8.28 5.84 -2.30
CA ILE A 39 7.95 4.63 -1.54
C ILE A 39 9.16 3.71 -1.43
N LEU A 40 9.91 3.51 -2.52
CA LEU A 40 11.13 2.69 -2.57
C LEU A 40 12.24 3.23 -1.65
N ARG A 41 12.34 4.56 -1.49
CA ARG A 41 13.32 5.19 -0.58
C ARG A 41 13.02 4.92 0.88
N HIS A 42 11.76 4.68 1.24
CA HIS A 42 11.40 4.25 2.58
C HIS A 42 11.73 2.75 2.69
N LEU A 43 12.73 2.41 3.51
CA LEU A 43 13.43 1.13 3.73
C LEU A 43 12.57 -0.14 4.00
N HIS A 44 11.27 -0.12 3.71
CA HIS A 44 10.28 -1.15 4.01
C HIS A 44 9.45 -1.56 2.78
N HIS A 45 10.10 -1.74 1.63
CA HIS A 45 9.42 -2.12 0.38
C HIS A 45 8.61 -3.44 0.48
N GLN A 46 8.94 -4.31 1.44
CA GLN A 46 8.24 -5.58 1.69
C GLN A 46 6.90 -5.45 2.44
N MET A 47 6.49 -4.24 2.84
CA MET A 47 5.27 -4.07 3.64
C MET A 47 3.98 -4.05 2.81
N PHE A 48 4.06 -3.57 1.57
CA PHE A 48 2.95 -3.51 0.64
C PHE A 48 3.10 -4.59 -0.42
N ASP A 49 2.00 -5.22 -0.81
CA ASP A 49 2.02 -6.25 -1.85
C ASP A 49 1.96 -5.64 -3.25
N GLY A 50 1.45 -4.41 -3.37
CA GLY A 50 1.37 -3.68 -4.62
C GLY A 50 1.22 -2.18 -4.40
N TYR A 51 1.35 -1.42 -5.48
CA TYR A 51 1.32 0.04 -5.48
C TYR A 51 0.49 0.59 -6.64
N CYS A 52 -0.29 1.63 -6.37
CA CYS A 52 -1.04 2.40 -7.35
C CYS A 52 -1.02 3.89 -6.95
N GLN A 53 -0.61 4.77 -7.87
CA GLN A 53 -0.60 6.20 -7.61
C GLN A 53 -2.00 6.80 -7.77
N LYS A 54 -2.40 7.67 -6.84
CA LYS A 54 -3.60 8.52 -6.98
C LYS A 54 -3.47 9.41 -8.22
N GLY A 55 -4.60 9.67 -8.88
CA GLY A 55 -4.64 10.47 -10.10
C GLY A 55 -4.39 9.68 -11.39
N GLN A 56 -4.04 8.39 -11.29
CA GLN A 56 -4.06 7.46 -12.44
C GLN A 56 -5.50 7.07 -12.80
N SER A 57 -5.69 6.43 -13.97
CA SER A 57 -6.98 5.85 -14.35
C SER A 57 -7.46 4.85 -13.28
N PRO A 58 -8.76 4.81 -12.93
CA PRO A 58 -9.32 3.79 -12.06
C PRO A 58 -9.00 2.35 -12.50
N ASP A 59 -8.84 2.12 -13.80
CA ASP A 59 -8.51 0.82 -14.37
C ASP A 59 -7.19 0.26 -13.82
N ALA A 60 -6.23 1.13 -13.50
CA ALA A 60 -4.95 0.71 -12.92
C ALA A 60 -5.13 0.09 -11.53
N LEU A 61 -6.02 0.67 -10.70
CA LEU A 61 -6.34 0.12 -9.39
C LEU A 61 -7.15 -1.18 -9.51
N ILE A 62 -8.11 -1.24 -10.44
CA ILE A 62 -8.91 -2.44 -10.70
C ILE A 62 -8.01 -3.60 -11.12
N ALA A 63 -7.14 -3.39 -12.12
CA ALA A 63 -6.20 -4.41 -12.58
C ALA A 63 -5.26 -4.87 -11.46
N LEU A 64 -4.81 -3.96 -10.59
CA LEU A 64 -4.00 -4.32 -9.44
C LEU A 64 -4.76 -5.17 -8.43
N ILE A 65 -6.03 -4.87 -8.14
CA ILE A 65 -6.86 -5.68 -7.24
C ILE A 65 -7.08 -7.06 -7.83
N GLU A 66 -7.43 -7.15 -9.12
CA GLU A 66 -7.67 -8.41 -9.83
C GLU A 66 -6.45 -9.34 -9.84
N HIS A 67 -5.23 -8.78 -9.83
CA HIS A 67 -3.98 -9.55 -9.73
C HIS A 67 -3.87 -10.36 -8.43
N PHE A 68 -4.52 -9.94 -7.34
CA PHE A 68 -4.46 -10.61 -6.03
C PHE A 68 -5.72 -11.40 -5.66
N THR A 69 -6.78 -11.32 -6.47
CA THR A 69 -8.05 -12.03 -6.22
C THR A 69 -8.28 -13.22 -7.15
N ASN A 70 -7.45 -13.39 -8.18
CA ASN A 70 -7.51 -14.48 -9.15
C ASN A 70 -6.52 -15.61 -8.84
#